data_AF-A0A1E3G481-F1
#
_entry.id   AF-A0A1E3G481-F1
#
_cell.length_a   1.000
_cell.length_b   1.000
_cell.length_c   1.000
_cell.angle_alpha   90.00
_cell.angle_beta   90.00
_cell.angle_gamma   90.00
#
_symmetry.space_group_name_H-M   'P 1'
#
loop_
_entity.id
_entity.type
_entity.pdbx_description
1 polymer ?
#
loop_
_entity_poly.entity_id
_entity_poly.type
_entity_poly.pdbx_seq_one_letter_code
_entity_poly.pdbx_strand_id
1 'polypeptide(L)'
;MRRKSQVLFIIVGTVFSLVLFLRPALLYVFELKSTDLFYKFWGPLRPESIVVVVGIDEYSLSALEVEGNTWPWNRKIYGQLLRRVFNDGAVVVAFDISFTEPGEESGDLLCKYTTHVSECGAWNLFGELP
;
A
#
# COMPACT_ATOMS: atom_id res chain seq x y z
N MET A 1 -48.85 8.87 32.37
CA MET A 1 -48.08 7.69 31.92
C MET A 1 -47.10 7.99 30.77
N ARG A 2 -47.47 8.79 29.75
CA ARG A 2 -46.63 9.08 28.56
C ARG A 2 -45.26 9.73 28.84
N ARG A 3 -45.17 10.70 29.76
CA ARG A 3 -43.89 11.37 30.13
C ARG A 3 -42.84 10.46 30.78
N LYS A 4 -43.26 9.49 31.62
CA LYS A 4 -42.35 8.56 32.30
C LYS A 4 -41.70 7.58 31.30
N SER A 5 -42.44 7.16 30.28
CA SER A 5 -41.93 6.32 29.19
C SER A 5 -40.91 7.07 28.31
N GLN A 6 -41.12 8.36 28.04
CA GLN A 6 -40.16 9.17 27.25
C GLN A 6 -38.81 9.34 27.96
N VAL A 7 -38.83 9.62 29.27
CA VAL A 7 -37.61 9.73 30.08
C VAL A 7 -36.85 8.41 30.12
N LEU A 8 -37.56 7.28 30.19
CA LEU A 8 -36.94 5.95 30.13
C LEU A 8 -36.16 5.73 28.83
N PHE A 9 -36.75 6.07 27.67
CA PHE A 9 -36.07 5.93 26.37
C PHE A 9 -34.81 6.80 26.28
N ILE A 10 -34.86 8.03 26.78
CA ILE A 10 -33.68 8.92 26.79
C ILE A 10 -32.57 8.33 27.65
N ILE A 11 -32.89 7.85 28.86
CA ILE A 11 -31.90 7.25 29.76
C ILE A 11 -31.26 6.01 29.11
N VAL A 12 -32.07 5.10 28.56
CA VAL A 12 -31.57 3.89 27.90
C VAL A 12 -30.70 4.24 26.69
N GLY A 13 -31.12 5.21 25.87
CA GLY A 13 -30.34 5.67 24.72
C GLY A 13 -29.00 6.27 25.13
N THR A 14 -28.98 7.12 26.15
CA THR A 14 -27.73 7.73 26.65
C THR A 14 -26.79 6.69 27.25
N VAL A 15 -27.32 5.73 28.03
CA VAL A 15 -26.51 4.63 28.58
C VAL A 15 -25.95 3.75 27.46
N PHE A 16 -26.76 3.41 26.46
CA PHE A 16 -26.32 2.64 25.30
C PHE A 16 -25.23 3.38 24.51
N SER A 17 -25.41 4.67 24.25
CA SER A 17 -24.41 5.51 23.58
C SER A 17 -23.11 5.58 24.39
N LEU A 18 -23.19 5.71 25.71
CA LEU A 18 -22.02 5.74 26.58
C LEU A 18 -21.27 4.40 26.56
N VAL A 19 -21.99 3.28 26.60
CA VAL A 19 -21.41 1.94 26.50
C VAL A 19 -20.69 1.74 25.16
N LEU A 20 -21.27 2.19 24.05
CA LEU A 20 -20.61 2.15 22.74
C LEU A 20 -19.37 3.07 22.70
N PHE A 21 -19.47 4.26 23.28
CA PHE A 21 -18.37 5.23 23.35
C PHE A 21 -17.16 4.69 24.12
N LEU A 22 -17.41 3.95 25.21
CA LEU A 22 -16.36 3.35 26.04
C LEU A 22 -15.66 2.14 25.39
N ARG A 23 -16.08 1.72 24.19
CA ARG A 23 -15.47 0.62 23.39
C ARG A 23 -15.04 -0.58 24.27
N PRO A 24 -15.98 -1.20 25.01
CA PRO A 24 -15.67 -2.34 25.86
C PRO A 24 -14.97 -3.46 25.09
N ALA A 25 -14.10 -4.19 25.76
CA ALA A 25 -13.31 -5.29 25.17
C ALA A 25 -14.18 -6.30 24.39
N LEU A 26 -15.43 -6.54 24.83
CA LEU A 26 -16.36 -7.42 24.14
C LEU A 26 -16.71 -6.94 22.71
N LEU A 27 -16.93 -5.63 22.51
CA LEU A 27 -17.21 -5.07 21.19
C LEU A 27 -15.98 -5.13 20.28
N TYR A 28 -14.79 -4.92 20.83
CA TYR A 28 -13.54 -5.06 20.08
C TYR A 28 -13.30 -6.50 19.63
N VAL A 29 -13.51 -7.49 20.51
CA VAL A 29 -13.40 -8.90 20.14
C VAL A 29 -14.46 -9.29 19.11
N PHE A 30 -15.67 -8.76 19.24
CA PHE A 30 -16.74 -8.98 18.26
C PHE A 30 -16.37 -8.41 16.88
N GLU A 31 -15.80 -7.21 16.83
CA GLU A 31 -15.31 -6.56 15.60
C GLU A 31 -14.21 -7.38 14.93
N LEU A 32 -13.24 -7.87 15.69
CA LEU A 32 -12.18 -8.74 15.16
C LEU A 32 -12.75 -10.06 14.62
N LYS A 33 -13.64 -10.70 15.37
CA LYS A 33 -14.24 -11.99 14.98
C LYS A 33 -15.17 -11.87 13.77
N SER A 34 -15.94 -10.79 13.68
CA SER A 34 -16.80 -10.55 12.52
C SER A 34 -15.96 -10.31 11.27
N THR A 35 -14.89 -9.52 11.39
CA THR A 35 -13.95 -9.25 10.29
C THR A 35 -13.27 -10.55 9.80
N ASP A 36 -12.77 -11.38 10.72
CA ASP A 36 -12.22 -12.70 10.39
C ASP A 36 -13.24 -13.58 9.64
N LEU A 37 -14.50 -13.55 10.06
CA LEU A 37 -15.56 -14.31 9.42
C LEU A 37 -15.85 -13.79 8.01
N PHE A 38 -15.87 -12.48 7.79
CA PHE A 38 -16.04 -11.88 6.47
C PHE A 38 -14.91 -12.26 5.51
N TYR A 39 -13.65 -12.22 5.98
CA TYR A 39 -12.51 -12.67 5.17
C TYR A 39 -12.61 -14.16 4.80
N LYS A 40 -13.02 -15.02 5.75
CA LYS A 40 -13.26 -16.44 5.46
C LYS A 40 -14.42 -16.67 4.50
N PHE A 41 -15.47 -15.85 4.60
CA PHE A 41 -16.65 -15.96 3.75
C PHE A 41 -16.37 -15.52 2.31
N TRP A 42 -15.64 -14.42 2.11
CA TRP A 42 -15.18 -14.00 0.78
C TRP A 42 -14.16 -14.97 0.18
N GLY A 43 -13.45 -15.72 1.02
CA GLY A 43 -12.51 -16.73 0.58
C GLY A 43 -11.24 -16.12 -0.02
N PRO A 44 -10.25 -16.96 -0.36
CA PRO A 44 -9.01 -16.49 -0.95
C PRO A 44 -9.28 -15.97 -2.38
N LEU A 45 -9.04 -14.68 -2.60
CA LEU A 45 -8.92 -14.13 -3.95
C LEU A 45 -7.70 -14.77 -4.60
N ARG A 46 -7.91 -15.53 -5.68
CA ARG A 46 -6.81 -16.00 -6.52
C ARG A 46 -6.40 -14.81 -7.39
N PRO A 47 -5.18 -14.28 -7.25
CA PRO A 47 -4.74 -13.23 -8.15
C PRO A 47 -4.75 -13.80 -9.58
N GLU A 48 -5.42 -13.10 -10.49
CA GLU A 48 -5.48 -13.49 -11.91
C GLU A 48 -4.10 -13.38 -12.58
N SER A 49 -3.23 -12.53 -12.02
CA SER A 49 -1.87 -12.28 -12.50
C SER A 49 -0.82 -12.63 -11.43
N ILE A 50 0.33 -13.11 -11.90
CA ILE A 50 1.50 -13.32 -11.04
C ILE A 50 2.06 -11.95 -10.64
N VAL A 51 2.03 -11.64 -9.34
CA VAL A 51 2.66 -10.45 -8.77
C VAL A 51 3.95 -10.88 -8.10
N VAL A 52 5.07 -10.28 -8.51
CA VAL A 52 6.38 -10.49 -7.89
C VAL A 52 6.80 -9.23 -7.15
N VAL A 53 7.13 -9.39 -5.87
CA VAL A 53 7.64 -8.29 -5.03
C VAL A 53 9.16 -8.39 -5.00
N VAL A 54 9.83 -7.33 -5.46
CA VAL A 54 11.27 -7.18 -5.36
C VAL A 54 11.58 -6.32 -4.15
N GLY A 55 12.04 -6.96 -3.07
CA GLY A 55 12.41 -6.28 -1.83
C GLY A 55 13.85 -5.77 -1.86
N ILE A 56 14.07 -4.60 -1.27
CA ILE A 56 15.41 -4.09 -0.95
C ILE A 56 15.64 -4.31 0.54
N ASP A 57 16.66 -5.11 0.86
CA ASP A 57 17.04 -5.45 2.22
C ASP A 57 18.46 -4.96 2.56
N GLU A 58 18.88 -5.16 3.82
CA GLU A 58 20.21 -4.78 4.30
C GLU A 58 21.34 -5.45 3.49
N TYR A 59 21.11 -6.68 3.03
CA TYR A 59 22.05 -7.38 2.16
C TYR A 59 22.22 -6.65 0.82
N SER A 60 21.12 -6.24 0.20
CA SER A 60 21.14 -5.48 -1.06
C SER A 60 21.82 -4.11 -0.90
N LEU A 61 21.57 -3.43 0.22
CA LEU A 61 22.20 -2.14 0.54
C LEU A 61 23.71 -2.30 0.69
N SER A 62 24.16 -3.24 1.51
CA SER A 62 25.58 -3.49 1.74
C SER A 62 26.31 -4.00 0.49
N ALA A 63 25.67 -4.84 -0.32
CA ALA A 63 26.24 -5.32 -1.58
C ALA A 63 26.54 -4.18 -2.55
N LEU A 64 25.59 -3.25 -2.70
CA LEU A 64 25.76 -2.10 -3.59
C LEU A 64 26.68 -1.02 -2.99
N GLU A 65 26.74 -0.90 -1.67
CA GLU A 65 27.69 -0.02 -0.98
C GLU A 65 29.14 -0.46 -1.22
N VAL A 66 29.42 -1.76 -1.24
CA VAL A 66 30.74 -2.32 -1.62
C VAL A 66 31.13 -1.96 -3.06
N GLU A 67 30.13 -1.82 -3.95
CA GLU A 67 30.33 -1.37 -5.33
C GLU A 67 30.44 0.17 -5.47
N GLY A 68 30.39 0.91 -4.35
CA GLY A 68 30.48 2.37 -4.31
C GLY A 68 29.14 3.08 -4.49
N ASN A 69 28.01 2.36 -4.44
CA ASN A 69 26.67 2.92 -4.53
C ASN A 69 26.04 3.06 -3.14
N THR A 70 26.24 4.20 -2.50
CA THR A 70 25.61 4.51 -1.21
C THR A 70 24.11 4.79 -1.39
N TRP A 71 23.32 4.42 -0.38
CA TRP A 71 21.92 4.81 -0.31
C TRP A 71 21.78 6.31 0.00
N PRO A 72 20.86 7.06 -0.63
CA PRO A 72 19.91 6.64 -1.67
C PRO A 72 20.58 6.46 -3.04
N TRP A 73 20.24 5.37 -3.72
CA TRP A 73 20.85 5.02 -5.01
C TRP A 73 20.49 5.99 -6.15
N ASN A 74 21.43 6.17 -7.08
CA ASN A 74 21.19 6.88 -8.33
C ASN A 74 20.14 6.15 -9.18
N ARG A 75 19.26 6.92 -9.85
CA ARG A 75 18.18 6.41 -10.71
C ARG A 75 18.63 5.49 -11.84
N LYS A 76 19.91 5.53 -12.22
CA LYS A 76 20.53 4.56 -13.13
C LYS A 76 20.40 3.11 -12.65
N ILE A 77 20.54 2.85 -11.35
CA ILE A 77 20.44 1.50 -10.78
C ILE A 77 19.01 0.96 -10.97
N TYR A 78 18.00 1.78 -10.64
CA TYR A 78 16.59 1.42 -10.86
C TYR A 78 16.28 1.22 -12.35
N GLY A 79 16.86 2.03 -13.25
CA GLY A 79 16.73 1.83 -14.69
C GLY A 79 17.31 0.50 -15.19
N GLN A 80 18.44 0.06 -14.64
CA GLN A 80 19.01 -1.25 -14.95
C GLN A 80 18.15 -2.40 -14.40
N LEU A 81 17.62 -2.25 -13.18
CA LEU A 81 16.68 -3.19 -12.59
C LEU A 81 15.44 -3.35 -13.48
N LEU A 82 14.83 -2.23 -13.90
CA LEU A 82 13.67 -2.24 -14.78
C LEU A 82 13.95 -2.99 -16.07
N ARG A 83 15.07 -2.72 -16.74
CA ARG A 83 15.45 -3.43 -17.98
C ARG A 83 15.49 -4.94 -17.78
N ARG A 84 16.05 -5.41 -16.67
CA ARG A 84 16.10 -6.85 -16.35
C ARG A 84 14.69 -7.40 -16.11
N VAL A 85 13.90 -6.74 -15.27
CA VAL A 85 12.54 -7.17 -14.91
C VAL A 85 11.59 -7.20 -16.12
N PHE A 86 11.68 -6.21 -17.02
CA PHE A 86 10.91 -6.22 -18.27
C PHE A 86 11.41 -7.30 -19.24
N ASN A 87 12.73 -7.52 -19.34
CA ASN A 87 13.27 -8.62 -20.14
C ASN A 87 12.81 -10.00 -19.62
N ASP A 88 12.60 -10.13 -18.31
CA ASP A 88 12.09 -11.34 -17.68
C ASP A 88 10.56 -11.50 -17.81
N GLY A 89 9.88 -10.58 -18.51
CA GLY A 89 8.48 -10.70 -18.90
C GLY A 89 7.48 -9.92 -18.05
N ALA A 90 7.93 -9.01 -17.19
CA ALA A 90 7.01 -8.13 -16.47
C ALA A 90 6.24 -7.21 -17.44
N VAL A 91 4.93 -7.07 -17.25
CA VAL A 91 4.08 -6.16 -18.05
C VAL A 91 3.99 -4.78 -17.41
N VAL A 92 3.93 -4.73 -16.08
CA VAL A 92 3.81 -3.51 -15.28
C VAL A 92 4.74 -3.62 -14.09
N VAL A 93 5.42 -2.52 -13.75
CA VAL A 93 6.27 -2.40 -12.56
C VAL A 93 5.85 -1.16 -11.77
N ALA A 94 5.63 -1.32 -10.47
CA ALA A 94 5.33 -0.23 -9.54
C ALA A 94 6.46 -0.11 -8.52
N PHE A 95 6.78 1.12 -8.11
CA PHE A 95 7.77 1.41 -7.08
C PHE A 95 7.08 1.87 -5.81
N ASP A 96 7.46 1.27 -4.67
CA ASP A 96 7.17 1.79 -3.34
C ASP A 96 8.40 2.54 -2.80
N ILE A 97 8.92 3.47 -3.60
CA ILE A 97 10.07 4.33 -3.27
C ILE A 97 9.74 5.74 -3.75
N SER A 98 9.93 6.72 -2.87
CA SER A 98 9.67 8.12 -3.21
C SER A 98 10.88 8.76 -3.90
N PHE A 99 10.64 9.32 -5.09
CA PHE A 99 11.63 10.03 -5.88
C PHE A 99 11.37 11.54 -5.82
N THR A 100 11.62 12.16 -4.65
CA THR A 100 11.26 13.57 -4.38
C THR A 100 12.17 14.59 -5.07
N GLU A 101 13.40 14.21 -5.39
CA GLU A 101 14.39 15.11 -6.00
C GLU A 101 14.69 14.65 -7.43
N PRO A 102 14.83 15.60 -8.39
CA PRO A 102 15.25 15.26 -9.74
C PRO A 102 16.62 14.57 -9.72
N GLY A 103 16.75 13.46 -10.44
CA GLY A 103 17.99 12.72 -10.50
C GLY A 103 18.98 13.34 -11.48
N GLU A 104 20.12 12.66 -11.69
CA GLU A 104 20.95 12.96 -12.85
C GLU A 104 20.16 12.71 -14.15
N GLU A 105 20.26 13.63 -15.11
CA GLU A 105 19.54 13.61 -16.39
C GLU A 105 19.64 12.24 -17.10
N SER A 106 20.84 11.65 -17.13
CA SER A 106 21.06 10.33 -17.74
C SER A 106 20.32 9.17 -17.06
N GLY A 107 20.07 9.24 -15.75
CA GLY A 107 19.29 8.26 -15.01
C GLY A 107 17.78 8.45 -15.22
N ASP A 108 17.31 9.70 -15.26
CA ASP A 108 15.91 10.03 -15.51
C ASP A 108 15.44 9.63 -16.91
N LEU A 109 16.30 9.80 -17.91
CA LEU A 109 16.02 9.34 -19.27
C LEU A 109 15.85 7.81 -19.29
N LEU A 110 16.73 7.06 -18.64
CA LEU A 110 16.67 5.59 -18.67
C LEU A 110 15.39 5.04 -18.04
N CYS A 111 14.92 5.70 -16.98
CA CYS A 111 13.64 5.42 -16.34
C CYS A 111 12.48 5.68 -17.31
N LYS A 112 12.45 6.87 -17.92
CA LYS A 112 11.41 7.31 -18.86
C LYS A 112 11.35 6.50 -20.17
N TYR A 113 12.46 5.94 -20.64
CA TYR A 113 12.48 5.08 -21.83
C TYR A 113 11.95 3.68 -21.57
N THR A 114 12.09 3.19 -20.34
CA THR A 114 11.75 1.80 -19.99
C THR A 114 10.32 1.69 -19.48
N THR A 115 9.79 2.74 -18.87
CA THR A 115 8.38 2.83 -18.49
C THR A 115 7.65 3.75 -19.48
N HIS A 116 6.49 3.36 -20.00
CA HIS A 116 5.56 4.28 -20.67
C HIS A 116 4.92 5.29 -19.69
N VAL A 117 5.64 5.64 -18.62
CA VAL A 117 5.22 6.56 -17.58
C VAL A 117 5.80 7.91 -17.95
N SER A 118 4.92 8.88 -18.18
CA SER A 118 5.28 10.23 -18.63
C SER A 118 6.22 10.95 -17.66
N GLU A 119 6.21 10.57 -16.37
CA GLU A 119 6.99 11.19 -15.31
C GLU A 119 7.42 10.15 -14.25
N CYS A 120 8.72 9.82 -14.16
CA CYS A 120 9.28 9.08 -13.03
C CYS A 120 9.23 9.97 -11.77
N GLY A 121 8.09 9.92 -11.07
CA GLY A 121 7.79 10.73 -9.89
C GLY A 121 6.32 11.17 -9.76
N ALA A 122 5.49 11.00 -10.80
CA ALA A 122 4.08 11.34 -10.70
C ALA A 122 3.25 10.14 -10.25
N TRP A 123 2.59 10.31 -9.10
CA TRP A 123 1.63 9.36 -8.50
C TRP A 123 0.34 9.13 -9.33
N ASN A 124 0.37 9.36 -10.64
CA ASN A 124 -0.80 9.27 -11.52
C ASN A 124 -1.06 7.85 -12.06
N LEU A 125 -0.71 6.79 -11.31
CA LEU A 125 -1.00 5.40 -11.70
C LEU A 125 -2.42 4.93 -11.32
N PHE A 126 -3.31 5.83 -10.88
CA PHE A 126 -4.74 5.56 -10.68
C PHE A 126 -5.65 6.35 -11.64
N GLY A 127 -5.19 6.62 -12.86
CA GLY A 127 -6.00 7.27 -13.89
C GLY A 127 -6.01 6.46 -15.18
N GLU A 128 -7.18 5.88 -15.49
CA GLU A 128 -7.62 5.41 -16.81
C GLU A 128 -7.01 4.09 -17.33
N LEU A 129 -7.50 2.99 -16.75
CA LEU A 129 -7.75 1.78 -17.54
C LEU A 129 -9.07 1.98 -18.32
N PRO A 130 -9.19 1.51 -19.58
CA PRO A 130 -10.43 1.60 -20.35
C PRO A 130 -11.59 0.81 -19.71
#